data_AF-A0A4U8S1U2-F1
#
_entry.id   AF-A0A4U8S1U2-F1
#
_cell.length_a   1.000
_cell.length_b   1.000
_cell.length_c   1.000
_cell.angle_alpha   90.00
_cell.angle_beta   90.00
_cell.angle_gamma   90.00
#
_symmetry.space_group_name_H-M   'P 1'
#
loop_
_entity.id
_entity.type
_entity.pdbx_description
1 polymer ?
#
loop_
_entity_poly.entity_id
_entity_poly.type
_entity_poly.pdbx_seq_one_letter_code
_entity_poly.pdbx_strand_id
1 'polypeptide(L)'
;MCHTAFADSESLRQLAKNVGIEPAKLEYVGTECTKDAAKAKAQVRQSPPHEQTYKFEITRLECEIAMLSASVLSSTQGMIETLSYGYEEYDKLLNKYYNLYRAEYKKQNQGKGQDTLLEEQRAWLNLRDSYETYLRQHRAHIYESNGGGTMWSVIANGAKLTFLKKRVEELFLQYKTAKNGEAIEFYSIFGNISDDNK
;
A
#
# COMPACT_ATOMS: atom_id res chain seq x y z
N MET A 1 -2.32 8.33 -17.51
CA MET A 1 -3.25 8.22 -16.37
C MET A 1 -3.22 9.56 -15.65
N CYS A 2 -4.36 10.22 -15.49
CA CYS A 2 -4.44 11.47 -14.74
C CYS A 2 -3.92 11.23 -13.32
N HIS A 3 -2.94 12.02 -12.89
CA HIS A 3 -2.67 12.19 -11.48
C HIS A 3 -3.92 12.85 -10.88
N THR A 4 -4.73 12.08 -10.15
CA THR A 4 -5.72 12.67 -9.25
C THR A 4 -4.95 13.59 -8.31
N ALA A 5 -5.34 14.86 -8.25
CA ALA A 5 -4.69 15.80 -7.35
C ALA A 5 -4.91 15.31 -5.92
N PHE A 6 -3.96 15.62 -5.02
CA PHE A 6 -4.05 15.25 -3.60
C PHE A 6 -5.41 15.66 -2.99
N ALA A 7 -5.97 16.81 -3.37
CA ALA A 7 -7.27 17.29 -2.91
C ALA A 7 -8.48 16.47 -3.44
N ASP A 8 -8.30 15.64 -4.47
CA ASP A 8 -9.39 14.92 -5.13
C ASP A 8 -9.62 13.52 -4.56
N SER A 9 -8.77 13.03 -3.65
CA SER A 9 -8.97 11.70 -3.07
C SER A 9 -10.16 11.67 -2.10
N GLU A 10 -11.08 10.74 -2.34
CA GLU A 10 -12.22 10.48 -1.45
C GLU A 10 -11.78 10.10 -0.03
N SER A 11 -10.73 9.30 0.09
CA SER A 11 -10.17 8.88 1.38
C SER A 11 -9.58 10.07 2.16
N LEU A 12 -8.94 11.02 1.48
CA LEU A 12 -8.44 12.27 2.09
C LEU A 12 -9.59 13.18 2.50
N ARG A 13 -10.65 13.28 1.71
CA ARG A 13 -11.86 14.03 2.10
C ARG A 13 -12.53 13.41 3.32
N GLN A 14 -12.61 12.08 3.37
CA GLN A 14 -13.17 11.36 4.51
C GLN A 14 -12.32 11.56 5.77
N LEU A 15 -10.99 11.45 5.64
CA LEU A 15 -10.04 11.77 6.71
C LEU A 15 -10.25 13.21 7.21
N ALA A 16 -10.20 14.20 6.31
CA ALA A 16 -10.36 15.60 6.65
C ALA A 16 -11.66 15.86 7.45
N LYS A 17 -12.75 15.21 7.05
CA LYS A 17 -14.05 15.30 7.71
C LYS A 17 -14.06 14.63 9.09
N ASN A 18 -13.46 13.44 9.23
CA ASN A 18 -13.48 12.66 10.47
C ASN A 18 -12.69 13.33 11.61
N VAL A 19 -11.59 14.01 11.29
CA VAL A 19 -10.67 14.57 12.27
C VAL A 19 -10.55 16.10 12.22
N GLY A 20 -11.36 16.77 11.38
CA GLY A 20 -11.48 18.23 11.35
C GLY A 20 -10.21 18.95 10.92
N ILE A 21 -9.52 18.45 9.88
CA ILE A 21 -8.26 19.03 9.41
C ILE A 21 -8.53 20.27 8.56
N GLU A 22 -7.80 21.35 8.82
CA GLU A 22 -7.81 22.55 7.99
C GLU A 22 -7.29 22.24 6.57
N PRO A 23 -7.98 22.71 5.50
CA PRO A 23 -7.58 22.46 4.13
C PRO A 23 -6.12 22.84 3.81
N ALA A 24 -5.63 23.95 4.38
CA ALA A 24 -4.25 24.41 4.17
C ALA A 24 -3.18 23.42 4.67
N LYS A 25 -3.47 22.67 5.75
CA LYS A 25 -2.54 21.64 6.26
C LYS A 25 -2.47 20.44 5.32
N LEU A 26 -3.60 20.05 4.74
CA LEU A 26 -3.65 18.99 3.74
C LEU A 26 -2.92 19.41 2.47
N GLU A 27 -3.14 20.63 1.99
CA GLU A 27 -2.44 21.15 0.82
C GLU A 27 -0.92 21.19 1.03
N TYR A 28 -0.47 21.59 2.22
CA TYR A 28 0.94 21.56 2.59
C TYR A 28 1.52 20.14 2.55
N VAL A 29 0.85 19.16 3.17
CA VAL A 29 1.27 17.75 3.13
C VAL A 29 1.37 17.24 1.69
N GLY A 30 0.33 17.46 0.87
CA GLY A 30 0.32 17.03 -0.52
C GLY A 30 1.45 17.65 -1.34
N THR A 31 1.76 18.93 -1.10
CA THR A 31 2.84 19.65 -1.78
C THR A 31 4.21 19.09 -1.42
N GLU A 32 4.50 18.94 -0.13
CA GLU A 32 5.80 18.42 0.32
C GLU A 32 6.01 16.98 -0.12
N CYS A 33 5.00 16.12 0.02
CA CYS A 33 5.10 14.73 -0.39
C CYS A 33 5.19 14.54 -1.91
N THR A 34 4.59 15.45 -2.70
CA THR A 34 4.80 15.46 -4.15
C THR A 34 6.23 15.85 -4.51
N LYS A 35 6.83 16.83 -3.82
CA LYS A 35 8.24 17.20 -4.03
C LYS A 35 9.17 16.03 -3.69
N ASP A 36 8.94 15.36 -2.57
CA ASP A 36 9.78 14.24 -2.15
C ASP A 36 9.63 13.02 -3.07
N ALA A 37 8.41 12.72 -3.51
CA ALA A 37 8.16 11.71 -4.52
C ALA A 37 8.85 12.05 -5.86
N ALA A 38 8.87 13.32 -6.27
CA ALA A 38 9.56 13.75 -7.47
C ALA A 38 11.08 13.58 -7.35
N LYS A 39 11.68 13.90 -6.20
CA LYS A 39 13.10 13.64 -5.92
C LYS A 39 13.41 12.14 -5.98
N ALA A 40 12.60 11.31 -5.35
CA ALA A 40 12.77 9.85 -5.36
C ALA A 40 12.64 9.27 -6.78
N LYS A 41 11.71 9.78 -7.59
CA LYS A 41 11.59 9.43 -9.00
C LYS A 41 12.85 9.81 -9.80
N ALA A 42 13.43 10.98 -9.55
CA ALA A 42 14.65 11.43 -10.22
C ALA A 42 15.87 10.56 -9.89
N GLN A 43 15.93 9.96 -8.69
CA GLN A 43 16.98 9.02 -8.30
C GLN A 43 16.97 7.75 -9.15
N VAL A 44 15.80 7.33 -9.64
CA VAL A 44 15.61 6.15 -10.50
C VAL A 44 15.37 6.52 -11.97
N ARG A 45 15.86 7.68 -12.42
CA ARG A 45 15.62 8.18 -13.80
C ARG A 45 16.10 7.24 -14.92
N GLN A 46 17.05 6.35 -14.61
CA GLN A 46 17.57 5.35 -15.56
C GLN A 46 16.69 4.10 -15.64
N SER A 47 15.82 3.87 -14.64
CA SER A 47 14.90 2.74 -14.64
C SER A 47 13.77 2.95 -15.65
N PRO A 48 13.11 1.87 -16.12
CA PRO A 48 11.95 1.97 -16.97
C PRO A 48 10.84 2.88 -16.39
N PRO A 49 9.99 3.53 -17.22
CA PRO A 49 8.96 4.45 -16.76
C PRO A 49 8.01 3.85 -15.70
N HIS A 50 7.74 2.55 -15.78
CA HIS A 50 6.85 1.88 -14.83
C HIS A 50 7.46 1.77 -13.42
N GLU A 51 8.78 1.60 -13.31
CA GLU A 51 9.49 1.60 -12.02
C GLU A 51 9.57 3.02 -11.45
N GLN A 52 9.80 4.01 -12.31
CA GLN A 52 9.76 5.42 -11.91
C GLN A 52 8.38 5.82 -11.35
N THR A 53 7.30 5.38 -12.00
CA THR A 53 5.93 5.63 -11.54
C THR A 53 5.67 4.96 -10.20
N TYR A 54 6.04 3.69 -10.03
CA TYR A 54 5.89 3.00 -8.74
C TYR A 54 6.66 3.71 -7.62
N LYS A 55 7.91 4.09 -7.87
CA LYS A 55 8.73 4.81 -6.89
C LYS A 55 8.07 6.12 -6.47
N PHE A 56 7.56 6.89 -7.44
CA PHE A 56 6.82 8.13 -7.14
C PHE A 56 5.59 7.85 -6.26
N GLU A 57 4.74 6.89 -6.65
CA GLU A 57 3.47 6.64 -5.98
C GLU A 57 3.65 6.14 -4.54
N ILE A 58 4.56 5.19 -4.33
CA ILE A 58 4.85 4.67 -2.98
C ILE A 58 5.51 5.75 -2.12
N THR A 59 6.52 6.46 -2.64
CA THR A 59 7.19 7.51 -1.84
C THR A 59 6.23 8.63 -1.46
N ARG A 60 5.33 9.03 -2.37
CA ARG A 60 4.32 10.04 -2.07
C ARG A 60 3.42 9.57 -0.93
N LEU A 61 2.84 8.38 -1.05
CA LEU A 61 1.89 7.85 -0.06
C LEU A 61 2.54 7.60 1.30
N GLU A 62 3.77 7.06 1.34
CA GLU A 62 4.52 6.90 2.59
C GLU A 62 4.81 8.24 3.27
N CYS A 63 5.18 9.27 2.50
CA CYS A 63 5.36 10.61 3.04
C CYS A 63 4.05 11.16 3.62
N GLU A 64 2.93 11.00 2.91
CA GLU A 64 1.63 11.50 3.35
C GLU A 64 1.23 10.84 4.68
N ILE A 65 1.35 9.52 4.79
CA ILE A 65 1.07 8.77 6.02
C ILE A 65 1.98 9.25 7.16
N ALA A 66 3.28 9.44 6.89
CA ALA A 66 4.23 9.89 7.90
C ALA A 66 3.93 11.32 8.39
N MET A 67 3.70 12.27 7.48
CA MET A 67 3.43 13.66 7.83
C MET A 67 2.07 13.82 8.52
N LEU A 68 1.04 13.10 8.06
CA LEU A 68 -0.27 13.11 8.70
C LEU A 68 -0.15 12.57 10.13
N SER A 69 0.47 11.41 10.33
CA SER A 69 0.56 10.79 11.66
C SER A 69 1.49 11.53 12.64
N ALA A 70 2.59 12.11 12.17
CA ALA A 70 3.56 12.78 13.04
C ALA A 70 3.21 14.25 13.32
N SER A 71 2.71 14.98 12.32
CA SER A 71 2.65 16.45 12.36
C SER A 71 1.23 17.03 12.35
N VAL A 72 0.25 16.31 11.79
CA VAL A 72 -1.13 16.82 11.63
C VAL A 72 -2.10 16.15 12.62
N LEU A 73 -1.93 14.85 12.84
CA LEU A 73 -2.88 13.96 13.50
C LEU A 73 -2.21 13.08 14.57
N SER A 74 -1.41 13.69 15.45
CA SER A 74 -0.60 12.98 16.46
C SER A 74 -1.39 12.36 17.62
N SER A 75 -2.72 12.57 17.69
CA SER A 75 -3.56 11.86 18.65
C SER A 75 -3.75 10.40 18.23
N THR A 76 -4.09 9.51 19.16
CA THR A 76 -4.35 8.10 18.81
C THR A 76 -5.46 7.95 17.77
N GLN A 77 -6.56 8.71 17.90
CA GLN A 77 -7.62 8.69 16.90
C GLN A 77 -7.11 9.18 15.54
N GLY A 78 -6.35 10.27 15.55
CA GLY A 78 -5.72 10.81 14.34
C GLY A 78 -4.80 9.81 13.63
N MET A 79 -4.00 9.06 14.39
CA MET A 79 -3.16 7.99 13.86
C MET A 79 -3.99 6.85 13.27
N ILE A 80 -5.06 6.42 13.93
CA ILE A 80 -5.96 5.36 13.42
C ILE A 80 -6.58 5.78 12.09
N GLU A 81 -7.08 7.02 12.00
CA GLU A 81 -7.67 7.56 10.78
C GLU A 81 -6.64 7.72 9.66
N THR A 82 -5.40 8.12 10.00
CA THR A 82 -4.28 8.17 9.04
C THR A 82 -3.93 6.78 8.50
N LEU A 83 -3.94 5.76 9.37
CA LEU A 83 -3.70 4.37 8.95
C LEU A 83 -4.85 3.84 8.08
N SER A 84 -6.10 4.23 8.37
CA SER A 84 -7.25 3.91 7.51
C SER A 84 -7.13 4.57 6.14
N TYR A 85 -6.78 5.85 6.09
CA TYR A 85 -6.45 6.56 4.85
C TYR A 85 -5.37 5.81 4.05
N GLY A 86 -4.25 5.48 4.70
CA GLY A 86 -3.17 4.74 4.08
C GLY A 86 -3.63 3.39 3.53
N TYR A 87 -4.45 2.66 4.29
CA TYR A 87 -5.01 1.38 3.87
C TYR A 87 -5.86 1.51 2.60
N GLU A 88 -6.75 2.50 2.54
CA GLU A 88 -7.61 2.74 1.37
C GLU A 88 -6.81 3.12 0.13
N GLU A 89 -5.78 3.96 0.26
CA GLU A 89 -4.91 4.33 -0.87
C GLU A 89 -4.04 3.16 -1.34
N TYR A 90 -3.54 2.34 -0.41
CA TYR A 90 -2.80 1.12 -0.77
C TYR A 90 -3.69 0.09 -1.45
N ASP A 91 -4.98 -0.01 -1.11
CA ASP A 91 -5.92 -0.92 -1.79
C ASP A 91 -6.17 -0.46 -3.23
N LYS A 92 -6.19 0.86 -3.48
CA LYS A 92 -6.22 1.41 -4.85
C LYS A 92 -4.96 1.03 -5.63
N LEU A 93 -3.78 1.11 -5.00
CA LEU A 93 -2.51 0.66 -5.64
C LEU A 93 -2.50 -0.84 -5.89
N LEU A 94 -3.00 -1.66 -4.95
CA LEU A 94 -3.16 -3.11 -5.12
C LEU A 94 -3.98 -3.41 -6.38
N ASN A 95 -5.16 -2.80 -6.49
CA ASN A 95 -6.05 -2.98 -7.65
C ASN A 95 -5.39 -2.51 -8.95
N LYS A 96 -4.68 -1.37 -8.91
CA LYS A 96 -3.93 -0.87 -10.07
C LYS A 96 -2.88 -1.87 -10.54
N TYR A 97 -2.00 -2.34 -9.65
CA TYR A 97 -0.90 -3.22 -10.02
C TYR A 97 -1.36 -4.63 -10.37
N TYR A 98 -2.40 -5.14 -9.72
CA TYR A 98 -3.06 -6.38 -10.15
C TYR A 98 -3.57 -6.29 -11.59
N ASN A 99 -4.25 -5.19 -11.95
CA ASN A 99 -4.76 -5.01 -13.30
C ASN A 99 -3.64 -4.86 -14.34
N LEU A 100 -2.56 -4.14 -14.00
CA LEU A 100 -1.38 -4.02 -14.85
C LEU A 100 -0.69 -5.37 -15.07
N TYR A 101 -0.45 -6.12 -13.99
CA TYR A 101 0.13 -7.45 -14.05
C TYR A 101 -0.73 -8.38 -14.91
N ARG A 102 -2.03 -8.48 -14.61
CA ARG A 102 -2.97 -9.32 -15.36
C ARG A 102 -2.96 -9.03 -16.86
N ALA A 103 -2.86 -7.75 -17.24
CA ALA A 103 -2.82 -7.34 -18.64
C ALA A 103 -1.53 -7.80 -19.34
N GLU A 104 -0.37 -7.71 -18.68
CA GLU A 104 0.90 -8.21 -19.24
C GLU A 104 0.94 -9.75 -19.26
N TYR A 105 0.49 -10.40 -18.20
CA TYR A 105 0.37 -11.86 -18.13
C TYR A 105 -0.50 -12.41 -19.27
N LYS A 106 -1.63 -11.73 -19.60
CA LYS A 106 -2.49 -12.08 -20.73
C LYS A 106 -1.73 -12.06 -22.05
N LYS A 107 -0.90 -11.03 -22.27
CA LYS A 107 -0.12 -10.87 -23.51
C LYS A 107 0.92 -11.97 -23.65
N GLN A 108 1.66 -12.27 -22.57
CA GLN A 108 2.72 -13.29 -22.58
C GLN A 108 2.16 -14.70 -22.79
N ASN A 109 1.06 -15.05 -22.13
CA ASN A 109 0.52 -16.41 -22.13
C ASN A 109 -0.60 -16.65 -23.15
N GLN A 110 -0.80 -15.73 -24.10
CA GLN A 110 -1.89 -15.81 -25.08
C GLN A 110 -3.28 -16.02 -24.43
N GLY A 111 -3.48 -15.45 -23.24
CA GLY A 111 -4.70 -15.60 -22.44
C GLY A 111 -4.83 -16.90 -21.62
N LYS A 112 -3.89 -17.84 -21.69
CA LYS A 112 -3.87 -19.03 -20.83
C LYS A 112 -3.55 -18.64 -19.38
N GLY A 113 -4.11 -19.35 -18.39
CA GLY A 113 -3.83 -19.15 -16.96
C GLY A 113 -4.49 -17.92 -16.32
N GLN A 114 -5.36 -17.20 -17.04
CA GLN A 114 -6.09 -16.04 -16.48
C GLN A 114 -6.98 -16.40 -15.30
N ASP A 115 -7.62 -17.58 -15.35
CA ASP A 115 -8.47 -18.05 -14.26
C ASP A 115 -7.66 -18.37 -13.01
N THR A 116 -6.47 -18.95 -13.17
CA THR A 116 -5.54 -19.22 -12.06
C THR A 116 -5.08 -17.95 -11.38
N LEU A 117 -4.76 -16.89 -12.12
CA LEU A 117 -4.39 -15.58 -11.54
C LEU A 117 -5.56 -14.95 -10.76
N LEU A 118 -6.78 -15.10 -11.25
CA LEU A 118 -7.97 -14.62 -10.56
C LEU A 118 -8.23 -15.42 -9.28
N GLU A 119 -8.04 -16.74 -9.31
CA GLU A 119 -8.16 -17.62 -8.15
C GLU A 119 -7.08 -17.32 -7.10
N GLU A 120 -5.84 -17.07 -7.50
CA GLU A 120 -4.76 -16.64 -6.61
C GLU A 120 -5.14 -15.34 -5.89
N GLN A 121 -5.63 -14.34 -6.63
CA GLN A 121 -6.03 -13.07 -6.04
C GLN A 121 -7.22 -13.23 -5.08
N ARG A 122 -8.20 -14.10 -5.40
CA ARG A 122 -9.31 -14.43 -4.49
C ARG A 122 -8.82 -15.13 -3.23
N ALA A 123 -7.89 -16.06 -3.34
CA ALA A 123 -7.29 -16.74 -2.20
C ALA A 123 -6.54 -15.75 -1.30
N TRP A 124 -5.80 -14.80 -1.88
CA TRP A 124 -5.14 -13.74 -1.13
C TRP A 124 -6.13 -12.82 -0.40
N LEU A 125 -7.26 -12.46 -1.03
CA LEU A 125 -8.32 -11.68 -0.38
C LEU A 125 -8.92 -12.42 0.83
N ASN A 126 -9.16 -13.73 0.71
CA ASN A 126 -9.62 -14.55 1.84
C ASN A 126 -8.58 -14.60 2.98
N LEU A 127 -7.29 -14.68 2.64
CA LEU A 127 -6.20 -14.62 3.61
C LEU A 127 -6.17 -13.27 4.32
N ARG A 128 -6.30 -12.16 3.58
CA ARG A 128 -6.39 -10.81 4.13
C ARG A 128 -7.54 -10.69 5.12
N ASP A 129 -8.74 -11.08 4.73
CA ASP A 129 -9.94 -10.95 5.56
C ASP A 129 -9.85 -11.81 6.83
N SER A 130 -9.21 -12.98 6.73
CA SER A 130 -8.88 -13.84 7.87
C SER A 130 -7.85 -13.18 8.80
N TYR A 131 -6.79 -12.58 8.23
CA TYR A 131 -5.75 -11.87 8.99
C TYR A 131 -6.32 -10.65 9.71
N GLU A 132 -7.21 -9.88 9.09
CA GLU A 132 -7.90 -8.76 9.74
C GLU A 132 -8.79 -9.21 10.88
N THR A 133 -9.47 -10.35 10.72
CA THR A 133 -10.26 -10.96 11.79
C THR A 133 -9.40 -11.39 12.95
N TYR A 134 -8.26 -12.03 12.67
CA TYR A 134 -7.24 -12.34 13.67
C TYR A 134 -6.76 -11.09 14.41
N LEU A 135 -6.37 -10.02 13.70
CA LEU A 135 -5.88 -8.79 14.32
C LEU A 135 -6.92 -8.14 15.23
N ARG A 136 -8.20 -8.15 14.82
CA ARG A 136 -9.31 -7.64 15.64
C ARG A 136 -9.49 -8.44 16.93
N GLN A 137 -9.46 -9.77 16.85
CA GLN A 137 -9.57 -10.65 18.03
C GLN A 137 -8.35 -10.53 18.94
N HIS A 138 -7.15 -10.54 18.36
CA HIS A 138 -5.90 -10.40 19.08
C HIS A 138 -5.80 -9.05 19.79
N ARG A 139 -6.20 -7.95 19.12
CA ARG A 139 -6.31 -6.63 19.74
C ARG A 139 -7.25 -6.63 20.94
N ALA A 140 -8.43 -7.25 20.83
CA ALA A 140 -9.39 -7.33 21.93
C ALA A 140 -8.79 -8.08 23.13
N HIS A 141 -8.17 -9.23 22.87
CA HIS A 141 -7.49 -10.01 23.90
C HIS A 141 -6.37 -9.23 24.60
N ILE A 142 -5.50 -8.55 23.85
CA ILE A 142 -4.41 -7.74 24.41
C ILE A 142 -4.97 -6.55 25.20
N TYR A 143 -6.03 -5.89 24.70
CA TYR A 143 -6.70 -4.79 25.41
C TYR A 143 -7.23 -5.25 26.77
N GLU A 144 -7.95 -6.37 26.83
CA GLU A 144 -8.49 -6.92 28.07
C GLU A 144 -7.36 -7.34 29.03
N SER A 145 -6.34 -8.04 28.52
CA SER A 145 -5.24 -8.59 29.33
C SER A 145 -4.33 -7.51 29.95
N ASN A 146 -4.27 -6.32 29.35
CA ASN A 146 -3.39 -5.23 29.79
C ASN A 146 -4.16 -4.07 30.47
N GLY A 147 -5.46 -4.23 30.75
CA GLY A 147 -6.25 -3.17 31.41
C GLY A 147 -6.60 -1.98 30.50
N GLY A 148 -6.63 -2.20 29.19
CA GLY A 148 -7.03 -1.22 28.18
C GLY A 148 -5.86 -0.59 27.40
N GLY A 149 -6.12 0.58 26.82
CA GLY A 149 -5.15 1.35 26.03
C GLY A 149 -5.51 1.46 24.54
N THR A 150 -5.50 2.69 24.02
CA THR A 150 -5.83 2.97 22.61
C THR A 150 -4.69 2.64 21.66
N MET A 151 -3.45 2.51 22.18
CA MET A 151 -2.25 2.15 21.41
C MET A 151 -2.39 0.80 20.69
N TRP A 152 -3.12 -0.16 21.27
CA TRP A 152 -3.37 -1.46 20.64
C TRP A 152 -4.14 -1.34 19.32
N SER A 153 -5.04 -0.36 19.20
CA SER A 153 -5.72 -0.06 17.94
C SER A 153 -4.79 0.52 16.88
N VAL A 154 -3.82 1.35 17.28
CA VAL A 154 -2.80 1.87 16.34
C VAL A 154 -1.96 0.72 15.82
N ILE A 155 -1.49 -0.16 16.71
CA ILE A 155 -0.66 -1.33 16.34
C ILE A 155 -1.43 -2.26 15.40
N ALA A 156 -2.68 -2.58 15.71
CA ALA A 156 -3.50 -3.45 14.85
C ALA A 156 -3.74 -2.86 13.45
N ASN A 157 -4.05 -1.56 13.35
CA ASN A 157 -4.21 -0.90 12.05
C ASN A 157 -2.89 -0.78 11.29
N GLY A 158 -1.77 -0.57 11.99
CA GLY A 158 -0.44 -0.60 11.40
C GLY A 158 -0.13 -1.96 10.78
N ALA A 159 -0.42 -3.05 11.50
CA ALA A 159 -0.23 -4.41 11.01
C ALA A 159 -1.09 -4.72 9.76
N LYS A 160 -2.37 -4.28 9.75
CA LYS A 160 -3.23 -4.37 8.57
C LYS A 160 -2.61 -3.69 7.35
N LEU A 161 -2.17 -2.44 7.53
CA LEU A 161 -1.54 -1.66 6.48
C LEU A 161 -0.25 -2.33 5.97
N THR A 162 0.62 -2.80 6.86
CA THR A 162 1.86 -3.52 6.48
C THR A 162 1.56 -4.77 5.66
N PHE A 163 0.53 -5.54 6.03
CA PHE A 163 0.13 -6.73 5.27
C PHE A 163 -0.31 -6.37 3.84
N LEU A 164 -1.09 -5.29 3.69
CA LEU A 164 -1.51 -4.80 2.38
C LEU A 164 -0.34 -4.28 1.53
N LYS A 165 0.58 -3.52 2.14
CA LYS A 165 1.79 -2.98 1.47
C LYS A 165 2.62 -4.08 0.79
N LYS A 166 2.81 -5.21 1.47
CA LYS A 166 3.54 -6.36 0.92
C LYS A 166 2.92 -6.88 -0.37
N ARG A 167 1.59 -7.00 -0.42
CA ARG A 167 0.91 -7.44 -1.65
C ARG A 167 1.04 -6.43 -2.79
N VAL A 168 1.04 -5.13 -2.50
CA VAL A 168 1.28 -4.11 -3.53
C VAL A 168 2.68 -4.25 -4.13
N GLU A 169 3.69 -4.48 -3.28
CA GLU A 169 5.06 -4.75 -3.72
C GLU A 169 5.16 -6.03 -4.56
N GLU A 170 4.58 -7.14 -4.09
CA GLU A 170 4.53 -8.41 -4.85
C GLU A 170 3.90 -8.21 -6.24
N LEU A 171 2.73 -7.57 -6.32
CA LEU A 171 2.04 -7.33 -7.58
C LEU A 171 2.83 -6.41 -8.51
N PHE A 172 3.53 -5.42 -7.96
CA PHE A 172 4.40 -4.56 -8.76
C PHE A 172 5.62 -5.33 -9.30
N LEU A 173 6.24 -6.20 -8.48
CA LEU A 173 7.36 -7.04 -8.92
C LEU A 173 6.91 -8.01 -10.03
N GLN A 174 5.78 -8.68 -9.86
CA GLN A 174 5.19 -9.56 -10.88
C GLN A 174 4.88 -8.79 -12.17
N TYR A 175 4.31 -7.59 -12.05
CA TYR A 175 4.08 -6.70 -13.20
C TYR A 175 5.40 -6.32 -13.88
N LYS A 176 6.43 -5.92 -13.14
CA LYS A 176 7.75 -5.56 -13.67
C LYS A 176 8.39 -6.73 -14.42
N THR A 177 8.44 -7.92 -13.82
CA THR A 177 8.98 -9.14 -14.43
C THR A 177 8.23 -9.48 -15.72
N ALA A 178 6.89 -9.48 -15.67
CA ALA A 178 6.06 -9.69 -16.86
C ALA A 178 6.30 -8.60 -17.93
N LYS A 179 6.48 -7.36 -17.52
CA LYS A 179 6.72 -6.24 -18.45
C LYS A 179 8.07 -6.34 -19.16
N ASN A 180 9.07 -6.87 -18.47
CA ASN A 180 10.43 -7.06 -19.00
C ASN A 180 10.58 -8.34 -19.83
N GLY A 181 9.54 -9.19 -19.90
CA GLY A 181 9.60 -10.47 -20.61
C GLY A 181 10.34 -11.56 -19.85
N GLU A 182 10.57 -11.35 -18.55
CA GLU A 182 11.23 -12.30 -17.67
C GLU A 182 10.24 -13.34 -17.15
N ALA A 183 10.74 -14.53 -16.78
CA ALA A 183 9.94 -15.57 -16.16
C ALA A 183 9.60 -15.19 -14.70
N ILE A 184 8.36 -15.43 -14.29
CA ILE A 184 7.92 -15.20 -12.91
C ILE A 184 8.30 -16.42 -12.08
N GLU A 185 9.31 -16.28 -11.22
CA GLU A 185 9.75 -17.36 -10.34
C GLU A 185 8.99 -17.36 -9.02
N PHE A 186 8.68 -18.54 -8.49
CA PHE A 186 7.98 -18.70 -7.20
C PHE A 186 8.74 -18.09 -6.01
N TYR A 187 10.06 -17.95 -6.10
CA TYR A 187 10.86 -17.32 -5.05
C TYR A 187 10.82 -15.78 -5.10
N SER A 188 10.47 -15.19 -6.25
CA SER A 188 10.34 -13.74 -6.40
C SER A 188 9.22 -13.13 -5.54
N ILE A 189 8.27 -13.96 -5.11
CA ILE A 189 7.11 -13.59 -4.28
C ILE A 189 7.45 -13.54 -2.77
N PHE A 190 8.54 -14.19 -2.33
CA PHE A 190 8.91 -14.27 -0.91
C PHE A 190 10.09 -13.35 -0.53
N GLY A 191 10.52 -12.49 -1.47
CA GLY A 191 11.79 -11.78 -1.38
C GLY A 191 12.97 -12.72 -1.64
N ASN A 192 14.16 -12.15 -1.87
CA ASN A 192 15.39 -12.94 -1.92
C ASN A 192 15.52 -13.72 -0.62
N ILE A 193 15.21 -15.01 -0.65
CA ILE A 193 15.76 -15.97 0.30
C ILE A 193 17.24 -15.94 -0.03
N SER A 194 18.02 -15.14 0.70
CA SER A 194 19.46 -15.33 0.67
C SER A 194 19.69 -16.77 1.12
N ASP A 195 20.22 -17.59 0.23
CA ASP A 195 20.88 -18.83 0.62
C ASP A 195 22.15 -18.43 1.41
N ASP A 196 21.96 -17.88 2.62
CA ASP A 196 23.03 -17.66 3.60
C ASP A 196 23.39 -18.99 4.29
N ASN A 197 23.52 -20.04 3.49
CA ASN A 197 24.09 -21.33 3.87
C ASN A 197 25.17 -21.71 2.86
N LYS A 198 26.27 -20.96 2.86
CA LYS A 198 27.59 -21.42 2.42
C LYS A 198 28.68 -20.88 3.32
#